data_AF-E3E577-F1
#
_entry.id   AF-E3E577-F1
#
_cell.length_a   1.000
_cell.length_b   1.000
_cell.length_c   1.000
_cell.angle_alpha   90.00
_cell.angle_beta   90.00
_cell.angle_gamma   90.00
#
_symmetry.space_group_name_H-M   'P 1'
#
loop_
_entity.id
_entity.type
_entity.pdbx_description
1 polymer ?
#
loop_
_entity_poly.entity_id
_entity_poly.type
_entity_poly.pdbx_seq_one_letter_code
_entity_poly.pdbx_strand_id
1 'polypeptide(L)'
;MKKKHLIASALALGIIGGAVAVPNAIFADSDAVSTSANTSTYGNHDEVKTPGNHDVGLFKTKDLFNVVLDGKSPLTEFSISPGYGHVKLRVKNNTKATLTFTLRHVNSGDYLLTKYVGAGEPFTWYSTDSFSNGMRAGDYEIQWRAGGAYVDATAWGISATSSDEL
;
A
#
# COMPACT_ATOMS: atom_id res chain seq x y z
N MET A 1 2.09 57.42 -25.93
CA MET A 1 2.81 56.42 -26.75
C MET A 1 3.23 55.26 -25.87
N LYS A 2 3.11 54.04 -26.40
CA LYS A 2 3.29 52.74 -25.73
C LYS A 2 4.77 52.40 -25.54
N LYS A 3 5.07 51.47 -24.62
CA LYS A 3 5.89 50.28 -24.91
C LYS A 3 5.65 49.19 -23.85
N LYS A 4 5.18 48.04 -24.32
CA LYS A 4 5.02 46.80 -23.57
C LYS A 4 6.28 45.97 -23.84
N HIS A 5 6.95 45.50 -22.80
CA HIS A 5 8.07 44.57 -22.94
C HIS A 5 7.52 43.15 -22.86
N LEU A 6 7.65 42.41 -23.96
CA LEU A 6 7.40 40.97 -24.04
C LEU A 6 8.77 40.29 -24.04
N ILE A 7 9.02 39.41 -23.07
CA ILE A 7 10.19 38.54 -23.06
C ILE A 7 9.73 37.17 -23.53
N ALA A 8 10.14 36.79 -24.75
CA ALA A 8 9.99 35.44 -25.27
C ALA A 8 11.23 34.61 -24.87
N SER A 9 11.04 33.50 -24.17
CA SER A 9 12.09 32.49 -23.98
C SER A 9 11.93 31.40 -25.03
N ALA A 10 12.94 31.23 -25.89
CA ALA A 10 13.04 30.13 -26.83
C ALA A 10 13.73 28.94 -26.15
N LEU A 11 13.03 27.81 -26.06
CA LEU A 11 13.61 26.54 -25.61
C LEU A 11 13.92 25.68 -26.84
N ALA A 12 15.20 25.51 -27.16
CA ALA A 12 15.66 24.59 -28.18
C ALA A 12 16.76 23.70 -27.59
N LEU A 13 16.48 22.40 -27.49
CA LEU A 13 17.48 21.37 -27.22
C LEU A 13 17.26 20.25 -28.24
N GLY A 14 18.17 20.18 -29.21
CA GLY A 14 18.25 19.08 -30.16
C GLY A 14 18.80 17.84 -29.45
N ILE A 15 18.31 16.67 -29.86
CA ILE A 15 18.88 15.39 -29.45
C ILE A 15 19.38 14.71 -30.73
N ILE A 16 20.70 14.66 -30.84
CA ILE A 16 21.45 14.02 -31.91
C ILE A 16 21.39 12.50 -31.64
N GLY A 17 21.03 11.74 -32.68
CA GLY A 17 21.03 10.28 -32.63
C GLY A 17 22.44 9.72 -32.48
N GLY A 18 22.55 8.66 -31.68
CA GLY A 18 23.74 7.83 -31.58
C GLY A 18 23.31 6.38 -31.38
N ALA A 19 23.53 5.55 -32.39
CA ALA A 19 23.38 4.10 -32.29
C ALA A 19 24.51 3.53 -31.41
N VAL A 20 24.18 2.61 -30.51
CA VAL A 20 25.15 1.82 -29.75
C VAL A 20 25.11 0.38 -30.26
N ALA A 21 26.28 -0.14 -30.64
CA ALA A 21 26.46 -1.50 -31.16
C ALA A 21 27.15 -2.40 -30.11
N VAL A 22 26.52 -3.56 -29.85
CA VAL A 22 26.96 -4.95 -29.52
C VAL A 22 28.23 -5.22 -28.68
N PRO A 23 28.28 -6.24 -27.78
CA PRO A 23 28.25 -7.67 -28.19
C PRO A 23 27.51 -8.67 -27.26
N ASN A 24 27.34 -9.89 -27.78
CA ASN A 24 26.81 -11.09 -27.13
C ASN A 24 27.68 -11.57 -25.96
N ALA A 25 27.04 -12.08 -24.90
CA ALA A 25 27.64 -13.02 -23.96
C ALA A 25 26.65 -14.16 -23.66
N ILE A 26 27.06 -15.39 -23.95
CA ILE A 26 26.46 -16.63 -23.47
C ILE A 26 27.21 -17.01 -22.19
N PHE A 27 26.49 -17.20 -21.08
CA PHE A 27 26.99 -17.92 -19.91
C PHE A 27 25.89 -18.82 -19.33
N ALA A 28 26.35 -19.91 -18.75
CA ALA A 28 25.71 -21.21 -18.64
C ALA A 28 24.54 -21.34 -17.64
N ASP A 29 23.77 -22.38 -17.90
CA ASP A 29 22.83 -23.12 -17.06
C ASP A 29 23.38 -23.46 -15.67
N SER A 30 22.53 -23.32 -14.64
CA SER A 30 22.54 -24.12 -13.41
C SER A 30 21.22 -23.89 -12.67
N ASP A 31 20.41 -24.94 -12.61
CA ASP A 31 19.30 -25.12 -11.68
C ASP A 31 19.66 -24.63 -10.27
N ALA A 32 18.89 -23.68 -9.75
CA ALA A 32 18.84 -23.37 -8.33
C ALA A 32 17.44 -22.93 -7.93
N VAL A 33 16.54 -23.90 -7.81
CA VAL A 33 15.35 -23.81 -6.96
C VAL A 33 15.82 -23.46 -5.54
N SER A 34 15.55 -22.23 -5.11
CA SER A 34 15.73 -21.83 -3.71
C SER A 34 14.39 -21.98 -2.99
N THR A 35 14.10 -23.20 -2.53
CA THR A 35 13.07 -23.46 -1.52
C THR A 35 13.51 -22.79 -0.21
N SER A 36 12.90 -21.66 0.14
CA SER A 36 12.97 -21.14 1.51
C SER A 36 11.85 -21.80 2.31
N ALA A 37 12.16 -22.97 2.87
CA ALA A 37 11.34 -23.61 3.89
C ALA A 37 11.43 -22.79 5.18
N ASN A 38 10.29 -22.34 5.72
CA ASN A 38 10.21 -21.97 7.13
C ASN A 38 9.29 -22.96 7.84
N THR A 39 9.90 -23.95 8.45
CA THR A 39 9.31 -24.89 9.40
C THR A 39 8.90 -24.17 10.68
N SER A 40 7.65 -24.37 11.10
CA SER A 40 7.25 -24.23 12.51
C SER A 40 6.45 -25.46 12.91
N THR A 41 7.08 -26.31 13.72
CA THR A 41 6.59 -27.58 14.26
C THR A 41 6.12 -27.39 15.70
N TYR A 42 4.88 -27.74 16.03
CA TYR A 42 4.34 -28.20 17.33
C TYR A 42 2.96 -28.82 17.00
N GLY A 43 2.49 -30.01 17.39
CA GLY A 43 2.94 -31.11 18.24
C GLY A 43 1.70 -31.95 18.61
N ASN A 44 1.60 -33.15 18.02
CA ASN A 44 0.87 -34.40 18.37
C ASN A 44 -0.61 -34.38 18.85
N HIS A 45 -1.48 -35.04 18.07
CA HIS A 45 -2.32 -36.15 18.56
C HIS A 45 -2.66 -37.11 17.40
N ASP A 46 -2.37 -38.40 17.61
CA ASP A 46 -2.63 -39.52 16.70
C ASP A 46 -4.07 -39.59 16.20
N GLU A 47 -4.24 -39.55 14.87
CA GLU A 47 -5.13 -40.47 14.15
C GLU A 47 -4.64 -40.56 12.69
N VAL A 48 -4.10 -41.71 12.30
CA VAL A 48 -3.74 -41.99 10.90
C VAL A 48 -5.03 -42.04 10.07
N LYS A 49 -5.30 -40.95 9.37
CA LYS A 49 -6.25 -40.91 8.26
C LYS A 49 -5.64 -40.06 7.15
N THR A 50 -5.38 -40.68 6.01
CA THR A 50 -4.75 -40.07 4.83
C THR A 50 -5.42 -38.74 4.49
N PRO A 51 -4.77 -37.58 4.65
CA PRO A 51 -5.37 -36.32 4.24
C PRO A 51 -5.21 -36.21 2.73
N GLY A 52 -6.34 -36.33 2.01
CA GLY A 52 -6.41 -35.91 0.63
C GLY A 52 -5.91 -34.48 0.53
N ASN A 53 -5.11 -34.21 -0.50
CA ASN A 53 -4.46 -32.94 -0.81
C ASN A 53 -5.31 -31.72 -0.42
N HIS A 54 -5.17 -31.24 0.81
CA HIS A 54 -5.76 -29.98 1.24
C HIS A 54 -4.90 -28.91 0.62
N ASP A 55 -5.45 -28.28 -0.42
CA ASP A 55 -4.95 -27.05 -1.02
C ASP A 55 -4.44 -26.14 0.09
N VAL A 56 -3.11 -26.02 0.20
CA VAL A 56 -2.48 -25.05 1.10
C VAL A 56 -2.71 -23.72 0.45
N GLY A 57 -3.88 -23.13 0.71
CA GLY A 57 -4.30 -21.86 0.14
C GLY A 57 -3.17 -20.85 0.32
N LEU A 58 -2.53 -20.51 -0.80
CA LEU A 58 -1.54 -19.45 -0.86
C LEU A 58 -2.20 -18.21 -0.27
N PHE A 59 -1.74 -17.72 0.90
CA PHE A 59 -2.34 -16.55 1.53
C PHE A 59 -2.34 -15.40 0.52
N LYS A 60 -3.53 -15.00 0.06
CA LYS A 60 -3.71 -13.99 -0.98
C LYS A 60 -3.76 -12.57 -0.40
N THR A 61 -3.15 -12.39 0.76
CA THR A 61 -3.05 -11.12 1.47
C THR A 61 -1.62 -10.59 1.43
N LYS A 62 -1.48 -9.27 1.53
CA LYS A 62 -0.19 -8.56 1.61
C LYS A 62 -0.27 -7.49 2.68
N ASP A 63 0.73 -7.46 3.56
CA ASP A 63 0.91 -6.34 4.49
C ASP A 63 1.22 -5.06 3.72
N LEU A 64 0.55 -3.97 4.09
CA LEU A 64 0.80 -2.64 3.54
C LEU A 64 1.68 -1.82 4.48
N PHE A 65 1.30 -1.76 5.76
CA PHE A 65 2.04 -1.03 6.78
C PHE A 65 1.57 -1.43 8.19
N ASN A 66 2.44 -1.22 9.17
CA ASN A 66 2.13 -1.24 10.59
C ASN A 66 2.94 -0.14 11.27
N VAL A 67 2.30 0.97 11.64
CA VAL A 67 2.97 2.19 12.05
C VAL A 67 2.40 2.77 13.33
N VAL A 68 3.29 3.33 14.14
CA VAL A 68 2.92 4.23 15.24
C VAL A 68 2.86 5.65 14.67
N LEU A 69 1.74 6.32 14.92
CA LEU A 69 1.45 7.66 14.48
C LEU A 69 1.67 8.61 15.65
N ASP A 70 2.65 9.49 15.51
CA ASP A 70 2.98 10.53 16.47
C ASP A 70 3.21 11.87 15.75
N GLY A 71 2.97 12.98 16.45
CA GLY A 71 3.12 14.32 15.91
C GLY A 71 1.80 14.98 15.49
N LYS A 72 1.88 16.18 14.91
CA LYS A 72 0.68 16.97 14.57
C LYS A 72 -0.07 16.49 13.32
N SER A 73 0.66 15.97 12.34
CA SER A 73 0.10 15.59 11.03
C SER A 73 0.94 14.48 10.39
N PRO A 74 1.08 13.30 11.00
CA PRO A 74 1.88 12.22 10.42
C PRO A 74 1.28 11.77 9.08
N LEU A 75 2.17 11.35 8.18
CA LEU A 75 1.84 10.83 6.86
C LEU A 75 2.23 9.35 6.80
N THR A 76 1.37 8.52 6.22
CA THR A 76 1.68 7.10 5.97
C THR A 76 1.58 6.83 4.48
N GLU A 77 2.67 6.40 3.86
CA GLU A 77 2.75 6.05 2.45
C GLU A 77 2.74 4.53 2.29
N PHE A 78 2.05 4.03 1.26
CA PHE A 78 2.01 2.61 0.93
C PHE A 78 1.63 2.39 -0.53
N SER A 79 1.87 1.19 -1.05
CA SER A 79 1.58 0.84 -2.44
C SER A 79 0.68 -0.39 -2.52
N ILE A 80 -0.33 -0.33 -3.38
CA ILE A 80 -1.23 -1.46 -3.66
C ILE A 80 -0.75 -2.17 -4.92
N SER A 81 -0.45 -3.45 -4.78
CA SER A 81 -0.06 -4.31 -5.91
C SER A 81 -1.23 -4.56 -6.86
N PRO A 82 -0.99 -4.68 -8.19
CA PRO A 82 -2.01 -5.10 -9.15
C PRO A 82 -2.73 -6.39 -8.71
N GLY A 83 -4.06 -6.35 -8.69
CA GLY A 83 -4.91 -7.46 -8.26
C GLY A 83 -5.17 -7.54 -6.76
N TYR A 84 -4.58 -6.67 -5.93
CA TYR A 84 -4.75 -6.65 -4.47
C TYR A 84 -5.58 -5.43 -3.99
N GLY A 85 -6.60 -5.05 -4.75
CA GLY A 85 -7.34 -3.81 -4.50
C GLY A 85 -8.20 -3.81 -3.23
N HIS A 86 -8.45 -4.97 -2.62
CA HIS A 86 -9.26 -5.03 -1.41
C HIS A 86 -8.40 -4.73 -0.20
N VAL A 87 -8.70 -3.67 0.54
CA VAL A 87 -7.90 -3.20 1.67
C VAL A 87 -8.71 -3.25 2.96
N LYS A 88 -8.06 -3.67 4.03
CA LYS A 88 -8.55 -3.53 5.40
C LYS A 88 -7.57 -2.68 6.19
N LEU A 89 -8.09 -1.66 6.84
CA LEU A 89 -7.35 -0.76 7.71
C LEU A 89 -7.88 -0.91 9.13
N ARG A 90 -6.98 -1.06 10.10
CA ARG A 90 -7.29 -0.96 11.52
C ARG A 90 -6.53 0.20 12.12
N VAL A 91 -7.22 0.99 12.94
CA VAL A 91 -6.66 2.13 13.64
C VAL A 91 -7.01 2.00 15.10
N LYS A 92 -6.03 2.09 15.98
CA LYS A 92 -6.21 2.25 17.42
C LYS A 92 -5.88 3.69 17.78
N ASN A 93 -6.90 4.49 18.06
CA ASN A 93 -6.71 5.86 18.48
C ASN A 93 -6.51 5.93 20.00
N ASN A 94 -5.29 6.27 20.44
CA ASN A 94 -4.99 6.42 21.87
C ASN A 94 -5.25 7.85 22.37
N THR A 95 -5.56 8.80 21.48
CA THR A 95 -5.88 10.18 21.85
C THR A 95 -7.29 10.32 22.42
N LYS A 96 -7.51 11.44 23.10
CA LYS A 96 -8.86 11.90 23.52
C LYS A 96 -9.60 12.68 22.44
N ALA A 97 -9.03 12.82 21.24
CA ALA A 97 -9.60 13.57 20.14
C ALA A 97 -10.04 12.63 19.01
N THR A 98 -10.99 13.08 18.20
CA THR A 98 -11.35 12.37 16.97
C THR A 98 -10.22 12.53 15.96
N LEU A 99 -9.72 11.42 15.41
CA LEU A 99 -8.78 11.46 14.30
C LEU A 99 -9.50 11.58 12.97
N THR A 100 -8.94 12.37 12.07
CA THR A 100 -9.29 12.43 10.66
C THR A 100 -8.25 11.65 9.88
N PHE A 101 -8.74 10.69 9.12
CA PHE A 101 -8.01 9.89 8.15
C PHE A 101 -8.35 10.44 6.77
N THR A 102 -7.35 10.91 6.01
CA THR A 102 -7.54 11.34 4.62
C THR A 102 -6.62 10.54 3.71
N LEU A 103 -7.21 9.66 2.90
CA LEU A 103 -6.52 8.81 1.93
C LEU A 103 -6.50 9.49 0.57
N ARG A 104 -5.34 9.48 -0.09
CA ARG A 104 -5.12 10.02 -1.44
C ARG A 104 -4.32 9.05 -2.31
N HIS A 105 -4.73 8.83 -3.56
CA HIS A 105 -3.88 8.18 -4.56
C HIS A 105 -2.90 9.19 -5.14
N VAL A 106 -1.59 8.92 -5.04
CA VAL A 106 -0.52 9.88 -5.32
C VAL A 106 -0.52 10.30 -6.79
N ASN A 107 -0.68 9.35 -7.71
CA ASN A 107 -0.52 9.61 -9.14
C ASN A 107 -1.71 10.35 -9.77
N SER A 108 -2.93 10.12 -9.28
CA SER A 108 -4.13 10.76 -9.85
C SER A 108 -4.67 11.92 -9.02
N GLY A 109 -4.40 11.97 -7.71
CA GLY A 109 -5.01 12.95 -6.80
C GLY A 109 -6.52 12.77 -6.56
N ASP A 110 -7.24 12.13 -7.48
CA ASP A 110 -8.71 12.04 -7.51
C ASP A 110 -9.33 11.03 -6.53
N TYR A 111 -8.55 10.09 -5.97
CA TYR A 111 -9.04 9.15 -4.97
C TYR A 111 -8.89 9.74 -3.58
N LEU A 112 -9.79 10.67 -3.23
CA LEU A 112 -9.81 11.30 -1.91
C LEU A 112 -10.93 10.70 -1.05
N LEU A 113 -10.55 9.97 -0.01
CA LEU A 113 -11.49 9.49 1.00
C LEU A 113 -11.16 10.09 2.36
N THR A 114 -12.16 10.59 3.06
CA THR A 114 -12.01 11.03 4.45
C THR A 114 -12.89 10.21 5.38
N LYS A 115 -12.32 9.70 6.47
CA LYS A 115 -13.02 9.00 7.56
C LYS A 115 -12.64 9.60 8.91
N TYR A 116 -13.44 9.29 9.91
CA TYR A 116 -13.27 9.75 11.29
C TYR A 116 -13.13 8.55 12.21
N VAL A 117 -12.15 8.61 13.10
CA VAL A 117 -11.90 7.61 14.14
C VAL A 117 -12.19 8.24 15.48
N GLY A 118 -13.16 7.70 16.21
CA GLY A 118 -13.54 8.18 17.54
C GLY A 118 -12.37 8.15 18.53
N ALA A 119 -12.43 9.00 19.55
CA ALA A 119 -11.44 9.05 20.62
C ALA A 119 -11.41 7.74 21.42
N GLY A 120 -10.23 7.19 21.68
CA GLY A 120 -10.05 5.97 22.50
C GLY A 120 -10.54 4.66 21.89
N GLU A 121 -11.23 4.70 20.75
CA GLU A 121 -11.88 3.53 20.16
C GLU A 121 -11.04 2.91 19.02
N PRO A 122 -11.05 1.57 18.88
CA PRO A 122 -10.55 0.93 17.68
C PRO A 122 -11.51 1.19 16.52
N PHE A 123 -10.96 1.44 15.34
CA PHE A 123 -11.70 1.61 14.10
C PHE A 123 -11.21 0.62 13.06
N THR A 124 -12.13 -0.01 12.34
CA THR A 124 -11.83 -0.86 11.18
C THR A 124 -12.55 -0.30 9.97
N TRP A 125 -11.84 -0.20 8.85
CA TRP A 125 -12.39 0.23 7.57
C TRP A 125 -12.05 -0.77 6.48
N TYR A 126 -13.01 -1.02 5.60
CA TYR A 126 -12.83 -1.84 4.41
C TYR A 126 -12.93 -0.98 3.15
N SER A 127 -12.05 -1.20 2.19
CA SER A 127 -12.07 -0.44 0.93
C SER A 127 -13.41 -0.57 0.21
N THR A 128 -14.07 -1.72 0.32
CA THR A 128 -15.36 -2.03 -0.30
C THR A 128 -16.50 -1.14 0.20
N ASP A 129 -16.37 -0.52 1.38
CA ASP A 129 -17.31 0.48 1.91
C ASP A 129 -17.36 1.76 1.07
N SER A 130 -16.34 2.01 0.22
CA SER A 130 -16.22 3.23 -0.58
C SER A 130 -15.84 2.97 -2.03
N PHE A 131 -15.27 1.80 -2.32
CA PHE A 131 -14.84 1.33 -3.63
C PHE A 131 -15.28 -0.12 -3.80
N SER A 132 -16.49 -0.35 -4.33
CA SER A 132 -17.12 -1.68 -4.40
C SER A 132 -16.25 -2.73 -5.10
N ASN A 133 -15.47 -2.33 -6.10
CA ASN A 133 -14.57 -3.21 -6.86
C ASN A 133 -13.12 -3.21 -6.31
N GLY A 134 -12.92 -2.72 -5.08
CA GLY A 134 -11.60 -2.48 -4.53
C GLY A 134 -10.95 -1.19 -5.04
N MET A 135 -9.80 -0.87 -4.45
CA MET A 135 -8.95 0.25 -4.81
C MET A 135 -8.11 -0.08 -6.04
N ARG A 136 -7.74 0.96 -6.78
CA ARG A 136 -6.79 0.85 -7.88
C ARG A 136 -5.41 0.48 -7.35
N ALA A 137 -4.62 -0.23 -8.16
CA ALA A 137 -3.20 -0.42 -7.87
C ALA A 137 -2.42 0.89 -8.04
N GLY A 138 -1.35 1.03 -7.27
CA GLY A 138 -0.50 2.22 -7.26
C GLY A 138 -0.22 2.74 -5.86
N ASP A 139 0.37 3.93 -5.80
CA ASP A 139 0.85 4.53 -4.57
C ASP A 139 -0.21 5.41 -3.91
N TYR A 140 -0.30 5.27 -2.60
CA TYR A 140 -1.25 5.95 -1.76
C TYR A 140 -0.55 6.58 -0.57
N GLU A 141 -1.17 7.64 -0.07
CA GLU A 141 -0.81 8.27 1.18
C GLU A 141 -2.04 8.45 2.06
N ILE A 142 -1.82 8.40 3.37
CA ILE A 142 -2.81 8.73 4.38
C ILE A 142 -2.27 9.87 5.21
N GLN A 143 -2.99 10.99 5.18
CA GLN A 143 -2.77 12.09 6.10
C GLN A 143 -3.63 11.89 7.34
N TRP A 144 -2.98 11.83 8.50
CA TRP A 144 -3.64 11.74 9.80
C TRP A 144 -3.67 13.11 10.48
N ARG A 145 -4.80 13.47 11.11
CA ARG A 145 -4.95 14.71 11.89
C ARG A 145 -5.82 14.48 13.12
N ALA A 146 -5.58 15.22 14.20
CA ALA A 146 -6.39 15.15 15.42
C ALA A 146 -7.10 16.47 15.74
N GLY A 147 -7.66 17.15 14.73
CA GLY A 147 -8.40 18.41 14.94
C GLY A 147 -7.59 19.54 15.59
N GLY A 148 -6.27 19.56 15.41
CA GLY A 148 -5.35 20.53 16.03
C GLY A 148 -4.57 20.00 17.24
N ALA A 149 -4.96 18.85 17.80
CA ALA A 149 -4.17 18.13 18.79
C ALA A 149 -3.03 17.33 18.14
N TYR A 150 -2.18 16.74 18.98
CA TYR A 150 -1.22 15.72 18.54
C TYR A 150 -1.96 14.40 18.27
N VAL A 151 -1.52 13.71 17.23
CA VAL A 151 -1.92 12.34 16.93
C VAL A 151 -1.10 11.41 17.83
N ASP A 152 -1.77 10.45 18.45
CA ASP A 152 -1.19 9.28 19.11
C ASP A 152 -2.08 8.09 18.77
N ALA A 153 -1.62 7.27 17.83
CA ALA A 153 -2.37 6.13 17.35
C ALA A 153 -1.45 5.04 16.78
N THR A 154 -2.02 3.86 16.58
CA THR A 154 -1.38 2.80 15.79
C THR A 154 -2.28 2.46 14.62
N ALA A 155 -1.70 2.34 13.42
CA ALA A 155 -2.45 1.99 12.22
C ALA A 155 -1.80 0.78 11.52
N TRP A 156 -2.64 -0.15 11.09
CA TRP A 156 -2.23 -1.36 10.37
C TRP A 156 -3.12 -1.54 9.14
N GLY A 157 -2.48 -1.77 7.99
CA GLY A 157 -3.15 -2.00 6.72
C GLY A 157 -2.72 -3.30 6.09
N ILE A 158 -3.69 -4.04 5.55
CA ILE A 158 -3.46 -5.19 4.67
C ILE A 158 -4.27 -5.05 3.39
N SER A 159 -3.79 -5.68 2.33
CA SER A 159 -4.48 -5.80 1.05
C SER A 159 -4.70 -7.26 0.69
N ALA A 160 -5.68 -7.54 -0.17
CA ALA A 160 -6.03 -8.87 -0.61
C ALA A 160 -6.60 -8.88 -2.03
N THR A 161 -6.64 -10.07 -2.63
CA THR A 161 -7.22 -10.26 -3.97
C THR A 161 -8.74 -10.34 -3.97
N SER A 162 -9.36 -10.68 -2.84
CA SER A 162 -10.81 -10.62 -2.61
C SER A 162 -11.13 -10.01 -1.25
N SER A 163 -12.32 -9.43 -1.10
CA SER A 163 -12.82 -8.96 0.19
C SER A 163 -13.05 -10.08 1.20
N ASP A 164 -13.27 -11.32 0.74
CA ASP A 164 -13.50 -12.49 1.62
C ASP A 164 -12.23 -12.92 2.37
N GLU A 165 -11.07 -12.40 1.96
CA GLU A 165 -9.75 -12.75 2.49
C GLU A 165 -9.27 -11.77 3.58
N LEU A 166 -10.11 -10.80 4.00
CA LEU A 166 -9.74 -9.65 4.86
C LEU A 166 -10.20 -9.69 6.33
#